data_AF-A0A1C6GN43-F1
#
_entry.id   AF-A0A1C6GN43-F1
#
_cell.length_a   1.000
_cell.length_b   1.000
_cell.length_c   1.000
_cell.angle_alpha   90.00
_cell.angle_beta   90.00
_cell.angle_gamma   90.00
#
_symmetry.space_group_name_H-M   'P 1'
#
loop_
_entity.id
_entity.type
_entity.pdbx_description
1 polymer ?
#
loop_
_entity_poly.entity_id
_entity_poly.type
_entity_poly.pdbx_seq_one_letter_code
_entity_poly.pdbx_strand_id
1 'polypeptide(L)'
;MDAIRKQELIKQYGRHEGDTGSPEVQIALLTERINSLTGHLKVHKKDHHSRRGLLMMVGQRRGLLNYLAAQDIERYRAIIAQLGLRR
;
A
#
# COMPACT_ATOMS: atom_id res chain seq x y z
N MET A 1 12.37 3.21 -2.30
CA MET A 1 11.69 3.71 -1.09
C MET A 1 12.72 3.80 -0.01
N ASP A 2 12.87 4.99 0.56
CA ASP A 2 13.93 5.25 1.55
C ASP A 2 13.62 4.57 2.88
N ALA A 3 14.67 4.15 3.59
CA ALA A 3 14.53 3.42 4.86
C ALA A 3 13.78 4.25 5.92
N ILE A 4 14.03 5.56 5.95
CA ILE A 4 13.38 6.51 6.86
C ILE A 4 11.87 6.56 6.58
N ARG A 5 11.49 6.79 5.30
CA ARG A 5 10.08 6.83 4.89
C ARG A 5 9.35 5.52 5.19
N LYS A 6 10.05 4.38 5.09
CA LYS A 6 9.50 3.07 5.41
C LYS A 6 9.19 2.94 6.90
N GLN A 7 10.11 3.38 7.76
CA GLN A 7 9.90 3.36 9.20
C GLN A 7 8.79 4.31 9.64
N GLU A 8 8.67 5.49 9.01
CA GLU A 8 7.56 6.43 9.28
C GLU A 8 6.19 5.78 9.01
N LEU A 9 6.01 5.14 7.85
CA LEU A 9 4.76 4.47 7.52
C LEU A 9 4.47 3.29 8.46
N ILE A 10 5.49 2.53 8.84
CA ILE A 10 5.34 1.44 9.82
C ILE A 10 4.85 1.99 11.17
N LYS A 11 5.45 3.08 11.66
CA LYS A 11 5.04 3.71 12.92
C LYS A 11 3.64 4.32 12.83
N GLN A 12 3.27 4.89 11.69
CA GLN A 12 1.99 5.56 11.51
C GLN A 12 0.81 4.59 11.41
N TYR A 13 1.00 3.45 10.72
CA TYR A 13 -0.08 2.49 10.43
C TYR A 13 0.00 1.20 11.25
N GLY A 14 1.08 1.02 12.02
CA GLY A 14 1.27 -0.12 12.92
C GLY A 14 0.34 -0.03 14.13
N ARG A 15 -0.16 -1.17 14.59
CA ARG A 15 -1.06 -1.24 15.76
C ARG A 15 -0.31 -1.23 17.09
N HIS A 16 0.95 -1.62 17.07
CA HIS A 16 1.85 -1.58 18.22
C HIS A 16 3.29 -1.34 17.73
N GLU A 17 4.19 -1.05 18.66
CA GLU A 17 5.60 -0.90 18.33
C GLU A 17 6.15 -2.21 17.73
N GLY A 18 6.90 -2.09 16.63
CA GLY A 18 7.44 -3.25 15.89
C GLY A 18 6.45 -3.97 14.96
N ASP A 19 5.19 -3.51 14.86
CA ASP A 19 4.22 -4.09 13.92
C ASP A 19 4.62 -3.82 12.46
N THR A 20 5.18 -4.82 11.80
CA THR A 20 5.58 -4.76 10.39
C THR A 20 4.72 -5.64 9.48
N GLY A 21 3.85 -6.45 10.08
CA GLY A 21 3.12 -7.53 9.41
C GLY A 21 1.63 -7.26 9.25
N SER A 22 1.06 -6.29 9.96
CA SER A 22 -0.37 -6.01 9.85
C SER A 22 -0.80 -5.63 8.43
N PRO A 23 -2.04 -5.99 8.04
CA PRO A 23 -2.58 -5.59 6.74
C PRO A 23 -2.52 -4.08 6.53
N GLU A 24 -2.77 -3.27 7.55
CA GLU A 24 -2.71 -1.80 7.48
C GLU A 24 -1.34 -1.30 7.05
N VAL A 25 -0.28 -1.76 7.72
CA VAL A 25 1.11 -1.41 7.39
C VAL A 25 1.46 -1.85 5.97
N GLN A 26 1.12 -3.09 5.61
CA GLN A 26 1.41 -3.60 4.27
C GLN A 26 0.67 -2.81 3.18
N ILE A 27 -0.61 -2.48 3.39
CA ILE A 27 -1.43 -1.68 2.47
C ILE A 27 -0.83 -0.27 2.31
N ALA A 28 -0.41 0.38 3.39
CA ALA A 28 0.22 1.69 3.35
C ALA A 28 1.55 1.67 2.57
N LEU A 29 2.42 0.68 2.86
CA LEU A 29 3.69 0.51 2.15
C LEU A 29 3.50 0.24 0.65
N LEU A 30 2.53 -0.61 0.28
CA LEU A 30 2.20 -0.88 -1.11
C LEU A 30 1.65 0.37 -1.80
N THR A 31 0.81 1.13 -1.11
CA THR A 31 0.23 2.37 -1.65
C THR A 31 1.30 3.40 -1.97
N GLU A 32 2.26 3.62 -1.08
CA GLU A 32 3.39 4.53 -1.32
C GLU A 32 4.22 4.09 -2.54
N ARG A 33 4.55 2.80 -2.64
CA ARG A 33 5.30 2.26 -3.78
C ARG A 33 4.53 2.39 -5.09
N ILE A 34 3.23 2.11 -5.08
CA ILE A 34 2.34 2.26 -6.22
C ILE A 34 2.32 3.71 -6.69
N ASN A 35 2.18 4.68 -5.78
CA ASN A 35 2.14 6.10 -6.12
C ASN A 35 3.47 6.55 -6.76
N SER A 36 4.60 6.18 -6.15
CA SER A 36 5.93 6.48 -6.69
C SER A 36 6.15 5.89 -8.08
N LEU A 37 5.84 4.61 -8.26
CA LEU A 37 6.04 3.91 -9.54
C LEU A 37 5.07 4.39 -10.62
N THR A 38 3.86 4.79 -10.24
CA THR A 38 2.91 5.42 -11.15
C THR A 38 3.47 6.75 -11.68
N GLY A 39 4.12 7.56 -10.83
CA GLY A 39 4.82 8.77 -11.25
C GLY A 39 5.95 8.48 -12.26
N HIS A 40 6.80 7.49 -11.95
CA HIS A 40 7.88 7.05 -12.83
C HIS A 40 7.36 6.63 -14.22
N LEU A 41 6.30 5.82 -14.28
CA LEU A 41 5.74 5.29 -15.53
C LEU A 41 4.99 6.34 -16.37
N LYS A 42 4.63 7.51 -15.80
CA LYS A 42 4.12 8.64 -16.61
C LYS A 42 5.20 9.20 -17.53
N VAL A 43 6.44 9.23 -17.06
CA VAL A 43 7.62 9.64 -17.84
C VAL A 43 8.11 8.49 -18.73
N HIS A 44 8.27 7.29 -18.15
CA HIS A 44 8.82 6.12 -18.84
C HIS A 44 7.73 5.17 -19.36
N LYS A 45 6.96 5.62 -20.35
CA LYS A 45 5.76 4.91 -20.82
C LYS A 45 6.02 3.49 -21.34
N LYS A 46 7.21 3.25 -21.91
CA LYS A 46 7.64 1.97 -22.51
C LYS A 46 8.26 0.98 -21.52
N ASP A 47 8.38 1.33 -20.23
CA ASP A 47 8.85 0.37 -19.24
C ASP A 47 7.74 -0.62 -18.85
N HIS A 48 7.62 -1.68 -19.65
CA HIS A 48 6.62 -2.73 -19.47
C HIS A 48 6.96 -3.67 -18.29
N HIS A 49 8.24 -3.84 -17.97
CA HIS A 49 8.68 -4.70 -16.89
C HIS A 49 8.28 -4.11 -15.53
N SER A 50 8.56 -2.83 -15.32
CA SER A 50 8.13 -2.11 -14.11
C SER A 50 6.60 -2.01 -14.03
N ARG A 51 5.91 -1.81 -15.16
CA ARG A 51 4.44 -1.83 -15.21
C ARG A 51 3.86 -3.17 -14.75
N ARG A 52 4.46 -4.29 -15.12
CA ARG A 52 4.05 -5.61 -14.63
C ARG A 52 4.19 -5.70 -13.10
N GLY A 53 5.32 -5.24 -12.55
CA GLY A 53 5.53 -5.17 -11.11
C GLY A 53 4.49 -4.28 -10.40
N LEU A 54 4.14 -3.14 -11.00
CA LEU A 54 3.07 -2.26 -10.50
C LEU A 54 1.74 -3.01 -10.39
N LEU A 55 1.34 -3.72 -11.46
CA LEU A 55 0.06 -4.44 -11.47
C LEU A 55 0.01 -5.56 -10.42
N MET A 56 1.14 -6.25 -10.19
CA MET A 56 1.25 -7.24 -9.11
C MET A 56 1.06 -6.60 -7.73
N MET A 57 1.69 -5.45 -7.48
CA MET A 57 1.50 -4.71 -6.21
C MET A 57 0.06 -4.23 -6.03
N VAL A 58 -0.60 -3.76 -7.10
CA VAL A 58 -2.02 -3.37 -7.06
C VAL A 58 -2.90 -4.55 -6.71
N GLY A 59 -2.65 -5.72 -7.33
CA GLY A 59 -3.36 -6.97 -7.03
C GLY A 59 -3.19 -7.42 -5.59
N GLN A 60 -1.95 -7.40 -5.08
CA GLN A 60 -1.64 -7.73 -3.69
C GLN A 60 -2.35 -6.81 -2.71
N ARG A 61 -2.32 -5.49 -2.95
CA ARG A 61 -3.03 -4.50 -2.11
C ARG A 61 -4.54 -4.75 -2.10
N ARG A 62 -5.13 -5.06 -3.26
CA ARG A 62 -6.56 -5.41 -3.37
C ARG A 62 -6.89 -6.66 -2.54
N GLY A 63 -6.04 -7.69 -2.60
CA GLY A 63 -6.19 -8.89 -1.78
C GLY A 63 -6.19 -8.60 -0.29
N LEU A 64 -5.23 -7.80 0.19
CA LEU A 64 -5.15 -7.39 1.60
C LEU A 64 -6.35 -6.55 2.03
N LEU A 65 -6.83 -5.64 1.20
CA LEU A 65 -8.04 -4.84 1.46
C LEU A 65 -9.28 -5.72 1.57
N ASN A 66 -9.41 -6.73 0.69
CA ASN A 66 -10.53 -7.66 0.73
C ASN A 66 -10.48 -8.54 2.00
N TYR A 67 -9.29 -9.03 2.36
CA TYR A 67 -9.08 -9.75 3.61
C TYR A 67 -9.47 -8.90 4.82
N LEU A 68 -8.99 -7.65 4.87
CA LEU A 68 -9.30 -6.75 5.97
C LEU A 68 -10.81 -6.45 6.04
N ALA A 69 -11.47 -6.23 4.91
CA ALA A 69 -12.92 -6.01 4.86
C ALA A 69 -13.73 -7.22 5.37
N ALA A 70 -13.27 -8.43 5.08
CA ALA A 70 -13.91 -9.66 5.56
C ALA A 70 -13.68 -9.90 7.06
N GLN A 71 -12.51 -9.50 7.57
CA GLN A 71 -12.15 -9.68 8.97
C GLN A 71 -12.74 -8.59 9.89
N ASP A 72 -12.67 -7.33 9.46
CA ASP A 72 -13.09 -6.17 10.22
C ASP A 72 -13.38 -4.98 9.28
N ILE A 73 -14.68 -4.69 9.12
CA ILE A 73 -15.14 -3.66 8.21
C ILE A 73 -14.75 -2.24 8.65
N GLU A 74 -14.62 -2.00 9.95
CA GLU A 74 -14.28 -0.68 10.49
C GLU A 74 -12.79 -0.38 10.26
N ARG A 75 -11.92 -1.36 10.48
CA ARG A 75 -10.49 -1.25 10.13
C ARG A 75 -10.29 -1.03 8.63
N TYR A 76 -11.07 -1.72 7.81
CA TYR A 76 -11.08 -1.51 6.36
C TYR A 76 -11.52 -0.09 5.95
N ARG A 77 -12.60 0.44 6.54
CA ARG A 77 -13.06 1.80 6.27
C ARG A 77 -12.04 2.84 6.72
N ALA A 78 -11.47 2.66 7.90
CA ALA A 78 -10.46 3.56 8.47
C ALA A 78 -9.22 3.65 7.56
N ILE A 79 -8.66 2.50 7.14
CA ILE A 79 -7.43 2.52 6.33
C ILE A 79 -7.65 3.14 4.95
N ILE A 80 -8.83 2.92 4.36
CA ILE A 80 -9.18 3.53 3.07
C ILE A 80 -9.32 5.03 3.17
N ALA A 81 -10.01 5.51 4.22
CA ALA A 81 -10.19 6.93 4.46
C ALA A 81 -8.83 7.61 4.70
N GLN A 82 -7.97 7.02 5.55
CA GLN A 82 -6.64 7.54 5.84
C GLN A 82 -5.74 7.60 4.60
N LEU A 83 -5.79 6.58 3.73
CA LEU A 83 -4.96 6.52 2.52
C LEU A 83 -5.59 7.19 1.29
N GLY A 84 -6.82 7.70 1.41
CA GLY A 84 -7.55 8.32 0.29
C GLY A 84 -7.80 7.38 -0.89
N LEU A 85 -7.93 6.08 -0.63
CA LEU A 85 -8.16 5.08 -1.69
C LEU A 85 -9.62 5.13 -2.16
N ARG A 86 -9.84 5.04 -3.48
CA ARG A 86 -11.18 4.96 -4.06
C ARG A 86 -11.52 3.51 -4.39
N ARG A 87 -12.76 3.12 -4.16
CA ARG A 87 -13.32 1.81 -4.54
C ARG A 87 -13.98 1.91 -5.90
#